data_AF-A0A8B6FWS7-F1
#
_entry.id   AF-A0A8B6FWS7-F1
#
_cell.length_a   1.000
_cell.length_b   1.000
_cell.length_c   1.000
_cell.angle_alpha   90.00
_cell.angle_beta   90.00
_cell.angle_gamma   90.00
#
_symmetry.space_group_name_H-M   'P 1'
#
loop_
_entity.id
_entity.type
_entity.pdbx_description
1 polymer ?
#
loop_
_entity_poly.entity_id
_entity_poly.type
_entity_poly.pdbx_seq_one_letter_code
_entity_poly.pdbx_strand_id
1 'polypeptide(L)'
;MTLNMVGITDLILEDCPKLSKLSGHASRVLKTMTVKKAPVLNRLDFTQCKKLDENGMVRQIGDLQSRKSRLIFLRPMHQFDSRTLERDLFSKKDIDYSICIIYDHSPEPLETMYNRVRVQTWQDLMAGINLELLKNYGYKEWVHKESEDRDNYPWGRSIYRMSGYNSNSSRWELITDMPWLRPLYESPDHNLGQDNKHPDDTRAGVYCPGAKGHDTVKDCINDCLPSIVDGLTMEMPLHLHSLIVYVNLCDISGTPTYDPYA
;
A
#
# COMPACT_ATOMS: atom_id res chain seq x y z
N MET A 1 19.24 -2.81 0.61
CA MET A 1 19.85 -3.91 1.37
C MET A 1 19.00 -5.15 1.12
N THR A 2 19.63 -6.28 0.86
CA THR A 2 18.94 -7.55 0.56
C THR A 2 19.48 -8.62 1.48
N LEU A 3 18.59 -9.32 2.18
CA LEU A 3 18.87 -10.45 3.05
C LEU A 3 18.29 -11.70 2.39
N ASN A 4 19.14 -12.56 1.84
CA ASN A 4 18.70 -13.79 1.20
C ASN A 4 19.27 -15.01 1.94
N MET A 5 18.39 -15.89 2.43
CA MET A 5 18.77 -17.12 3.15
C MET A 5 19.77 -16.88 4.30
N VAL A 6 19.61 -15.77 5.02
CA VAL A 6 20.52 -15.42 6.13
C VAL A 6 20.05 -16.01 7.46
N GLY A 7 21.03 -16.32 8.32
CA GLY A 7 20.82 -16.82 9.69
C GLY A 7 20.63 -15.73 10.75
N ILE A 8 20.17 -14.55 10.37
CA ILE A 8 20.00 -13.40 11.30
C ILE A 8 18.66 -13.53 12.03
N THR A 9 18.68 -13.38 13.35
CA THR A 9 17.47 -13.49 14.19
C THR A 9 16.78 -12.15 14.38
N ASP A 10 17.56 -11.09 14.58
CA ASP A 10 17.05 -9.74 14.84
C ASP A 10 17.83 -8.75 13.96
N LEU A 11 17.11 -7.90 13.22
CA LEU A 11 17.70 -6.88 12.37
C LEU A 11 17.43 -5.50 12.96
N ILE A 12 18.47 -4.72 13.24
CA ILE A 12 18.35 -3.34 13.72
C ILE A 12 18.92 -2.39 12.66
N LEU A 13 18.10 -1.49 12.15
CA LEU A 13 18.48 -0.40 11.26
C LEU A 13 18.59 0.89 12.08
N GLU A 14 19.82 1.22 12.44
CA GLU A 14 20.19 2.43 13.17
C GLU A 14 20.85 3.42 12.22
N ASP A 15 20.35 4.66 12.20
CA ASP A 15 20.83 5.78 11.38
C ASP A 15 21.22 5.40 9.94
N CYS A 16 20.21 4.97 9.17
CA CYS A 16 20.35 4.56 7.78
C CYS A 16 19.78 5.65 6.83
N PRO A 17 20.39 6.84 6.70
CA PRO A 17 19.81 8.00 6.00
C PRO A 17 19.64 7.81 4.49
N LYS A 18 20.39 6.89 3.89
CA LYS A 18 20.37 6.60 2.44
C LYS A 18 19.67 5.29 2.07
N LEU A 19 19.20 4.52 3.07
CA LEU A 19 18.58 3.23 2.82
C LEU A 19 17.17 3.45 2.27
N SER A 20 16.97 3.18 0.99
CA SER A 20 15.68 3.32 0.31
C SER A 20 14.89 2.00 0.24
N LYS A 21 15.59 0.88 0.10
CA LYS A 21 14.99 -0.46 -0.07
C LYS A 21 15.59 -1.47 0.90
N LEU A 22 14.73 -2.26 1.51
CA LEU A 22 15.09 -3.43 2.32
C LEU A 22 14.30 -4.64 1.85
N SER A 23 14.98 -5.76 1.60
CA SER A 23 14.30 -7.01 1.31
C SER A 23 14.85 -8.17 2.13
N GLY A 24 13.99 -9.10 2.49
CA GLY A 24 14.28 -10.35 3.16
C GLY A 24 13.59 -11.50 2.44
N HIS A 25 14.38 -12.45 1.93
CA HIS A 25 13.88 -13.67 1.30
C HIS A 25 14.42 -14.90 2.04
N ALA A 26 13.55 -15.89 2.26
CA ALA A 26 13.86 -17.20 2.83
C ALA A 26 14.67 -17.16 4.15
N SER A 27 14.58 -16.06 4.90
CA SER A 27 15.33 -15.84 6.14
C SER A 27 14.55 -16.42 7.32
N ARG A 28 14.56 -17.75 7.44
CA ARG A 28 13.65 -18.53 8.30
C ARG A 28 13.79 -18.28 9.80
N VAL A 29 14.91 -17.70 10.24
CA VAL A 29 15.18 -17.43 11.66
C VAL A 29 14.99 -15.96 12.02
N LEU A 30 14.77 -15.07 11.05
CA LEU A 30 14.47 -13.66 11.31
C LEU A 30 13.14 -13.56 12.04
N LYS A 31 13.18 -12.99 13.26
CA LYS A 31 12.04 -12.80 14.15
C LYS A 31 11.58 -11.36 14.18
N THR A 32 12.52 -10.45 14.39
CA THR A 32 12.19 -9.04 14.58
C THR A 32 13.01 -8.15 13.66
N MET A 33 12.41 -7.03 13.28
CA MET A 33 13.08 -5.94 12.61
C MET A 33 12.78 -4.66 13.38
N THR A 34 13.81 -3.90 13.68
CA THR A 34 13.71 -2.61 14.34
C THR A 34 14.32 -1.51 13.49
N VAL A 35 13.53 -0.53 13.09
CA VAL A 35 13.96 0.65 12.35
C VAL A 35 13.89 1.85 13.27
N LYS A 36 15.06 2.38 13.67
CA LYS A 36 15.13 3.59 14.49
C LYS A 36 15.08 4.85 13.63
N LYS A 37 15.88 4.90 12.57
CA LYS A 37 16.00 6.07 11.70
C LYS A 37 16.39 5.66 10.28
N ALA A 38 15.43 5.69 9.37
CA ALA A 38 15.62 5.43 7.95
C ALA A 38 14.68 6.33 7.11
N PRO A 39 14.96 7.64 7.03
CA PRO A 39 14.02 8.65 6.50
C PRO A 39 13.64 8.46 5.03
N VAL A 40 14.49 7.83 4.21
CA VAL A 40 14.24 7.62 2.78
C VAL A 40 13.78 6.20 2.45
N LEU A 41 13.57 5.35 3.45
CA LEU A 41 13.09 3.99 3.29
C LEU A 41 11.66 4.04 2.74
N ASN A 42 11.49 3.58 1.50
CA ASN A 42 10.23 3.64 0.78
C ASN A 42 9.74 2.27 0.30
N ARG A 43 10.59 1.24 0.31
CA ARG A 43 10.21 -0.12 -0.08
C ARG A 43 10.75 -1.17 0.88
N LEU A 44 9.85 -2.02 1.35
CA LEU A 44 10.15 -3.20 2.14
C LEU A 44 9.55 -4.44 1.46
N ASP A 45 10.28 -5.54 1.46
CA ASP A 45 9.89 -6.75 0.72
C ASP A 45 10.30 -7.99 1.51
N PHE A 46 9.35 -8.61 2.20
CA PHE A 46 9.61 -9.78 3.04
C PHE A 46 8.79 -10.98 2.56
N THR A 47 9.50 -12.00 2.09
CA THR A 47 8.91 -13.21 1.55
C THR A 47 9.53 -14.43 2.21
N GLN A 48 8.66 -15.37 2.60
CA GLN A 48 9.10 -16.65 3.16
C GLN A 48 9.97 -16.55 4.43
N CYS A 49 9.73 -15.49 5.23
CA CYS A 49 10.38 -15.27 6.52
C CYS A 49 9.56 -15.90 7.66
N LYS A 50 9.69 -17.21 7.85
CA LYS A 50 8.82 -18.02 8.72
C LYS A 50 8.59 -17.53 10.16
N LYS A 51 9.52 -16.78 10.75
CA LYS A 51 9.42 -16.34 12.16
C LYS A 51 9.21 -14.83 12.31
N LEU A 52 9.16 -14.09 11.21
CA LEU A 52 9.13 -12.64 11.24
C LEU A 52 7.79 -12.17 11.81
N ASP A 53 7.80 -11.26 12.77
CA ASP A 53 6.59 -10.55 13.18
C ASP A 53 6.27 -9.46 12.15
N GLU A 54 5.55 -9.82 11.08
CA GLU A 54 5.23 -8.86 10.02
C GLU A 54 4.29 -7.76 10.53
N ASN A 55 3.35 -8.06 11.44
CA ASN A 55 2.43 -7.07 11.99
C ASN A 55 3.17 -6.03 12.83
N GLY A 56 4.05 -6.46 13.73
CA GLY A 56 4.90 -5.57 14.52
C GLY A 56 5.83 -4.74 13.63
N MET A 57 6.40 -5.35 12.58
CA MET A 57 7.23 -4.64 11.61
C MET A 57 6.44 -3.56 10.87
N VAL A 58 5.26 -3.87 10.32
CA VAL A 58 4.44 -2.89 9.59
C VAL A 58 4.02 -1.76 10.51
N ARG A 59 3.63 -2.06 11.77
CA ARG A 59 3.30 -1.05 12.77
C ARG A 59 4.46 -0.09 12.99
N GLN A 60 5.66 -0.61 13.24
CA GLN A 60 6.84 0.22 13.43
C GLN A 60 7.17 1.08 12.20
N ILE A 61 6.99 0.54 11.00
CA ILE A 61 7.18 1.32 9.77
C ILE A 61 6.11 2.41 9.62
N GLY A 62 4.87 2.17 10.04
CA GLY A 62 3.83 3.20 10.10
C GLY A 62 4.14 4.34 11.08
N ASP A 63 4.96 4.09 12.09
CA ASP A 63 5.30 5.04 13.15
C ASP A 63 6.42 6.02 12.77
N LEU A 64 7.20 5.69 11.74
CA LEU A 64 8.26 6.58 11.28
C LEU A 64 7.64 7.75 10.51
N GLN A 65 8.04 8.98 10.84
CA GLN A 65 7.61 10.21 10.15
C GLN A 65 7.55 10.04 8.62
N SER A 66 6.46 10.53 8.02
CA SER A 66 6.30 10.56 6.58
C SER A 66 7.22 11.57 5.94
N ARG A 67 8.17 11.05 5.15
CA ARG A 67 9.02 11.83 4.24
C ARG A 67 8.92 11.35 2.79
N LYS A 68 8.38 10.15 2.63
CA LYS A 68 8.08 9.46 1.37
C LYS A 68 6.96 8.49 1.62
N SER A 69 6.17 8.22 0.58
CA SER A 69 5.29 7.07 0.54
C SER A 69 6.08 5.78 0.75
N ARG A 70 5.50 4.81 1.47
CA ARG A 70 6.11 3.50 1.78
C ARG A 70 5.26 2.38 1.22
N LEU A 71 5.93 1.36 0.70
CA LEU A 71 5.30 0.17 0.12
C LEU A 71 5.94 -1.05 0.73
N ILE A 72 5.12 -1.87 1.37
CA ILE A 72 5.53 -3.08 2.07
C ILE A 72 4.90 -4.26 1.35
N PHE A 73 5.73 -5.16 0.82
CA PHE A 73 5.29 -6.45 0.32
C PHE A 73 5.56 -7.53 1.35
N LEU A 74 4.53 -8.28 1.69
CA LEU A 74 4.56 -9.37 2.65
C LEU A 74 4.07 -10.65 1.98
N ARG A 75 4.74 -11.76 2.29
CA ARG A 75 4.28 -13.11 1.99
C ARG A 75 4.53 -14.00 3.21
N PRO A 76 3.65 -13.90 4.23
CA PRO A 76 3.82 -14.61 5.50
C PRO A 76 3.72 -16.12 5.31
N MET A 77 4.44 -16.87 6.16
CA MET A 77 4.39 -18.34 6.19
C MET A 77 3.61 -18.90 7.38
N HIS A 78 2.71 -18.10 7.94
CA HIS A 78 1.85 -18.49 9.05
C HIS A 78 0.54 -17.75 8.95
N GLN A 79 -0.41 -18.11 9.84
CA GLN A 79 -1.66 -17.37 9.97
C GLN A 79 -1.37 -15.89 10.17
N PHE A 80 -2.01 -15.07 9.35
CA PHE A 80 -1.82 -13.62 9.33
C PHE A 80 -3.06 -12.95 9.94
N ASP A 81 -2.89 -12.22 11.03
CA ASP A 81 -3.99 -11.52 11.68
C ASP A 81 -4.24 -10.17 11.01
N SER A 82 -5.06 -10.20 9.96
CA SER A 82 -5.46 -9.02 9.18
C SER A 82 -6.23 -8.00 10.01
N ARG A 83 -7.09 -8.45 10.94
CA ARG A 83 -7.93 -7.55 11.75
C ARG A 83 -7.11 -6.72 12.71
N THR A 84 -6.14 -7.36 13.38
CA THR A 84 -5.22 -6.64 14.26
C THR A 84 -4.40 -5.63 13.47
N LEU A 85 -3.86 -6.01 12.31
CA LEU A 85 -3.10 -5.07 11.46
C LEU A 85 -3.95 -3.85 11.05
N GLU A 86 -5.16 -4.09 10.52
CA GLU A 86 -6.08 -3.02 10.11
C GLU A 86 -6.36 -2.08 11.28
N ARG A 87 -6.78 -2.62 12.43
CA ARG A 87 -7.07 -1.81 13.61
C ARG A 87 -5.84 -0.99 14.02
N ASP A 88 -4.68 -1.61 14.14
CA ASP A 88 -3.48 -0.95 14.65
C ASP A 88 -3.00 0.19 13.74
N LEU A 89 -3.20 0.05 12.42
CA LEU A 89 -2.87 1.07 11.45
C LEU A 89 -3.92 2.20 11.40
N PHE A 90 -5.20 1.88 11.25
CA PHE A 90 -6.25 2.89 11.06
C PHE A 90 -6.65 3.62 12.36
N SER A 91 -6.52 2.97 13.52
CA SER A 91 -6.86 3.61 14.82
C SER A 91 -5.78 4.53 15.37
N LYS A 92 -4.60 4.56 14.76
CA LYS A 92 -3.47 5.34 15.26
C LYS A 92 -3.70 6.84 15.05
N LYS A 93 -3.59 7.61 16.13
CA LYS A 93 -3.86 9.07 16.13
C LYS A 93 -2.81 9.89 15.37
N ASP A 94 -1.55 9.43 15.38
CA ASP A 94 -0.40 10.20 14.87
C ASP A 94 0.18 9.67 13.55
N ILE A 95 -0.52 8.76 12.87
CA ILE A 95 -0.03 8.25 11.59
C ILE A 95 -0.33 9.26 10.47
N ASP A 96 0.73 9.85 9.94
CA ASP A 96 0.74 10.92 8.94
C ASP A 96 0.70 10.38 7.49
N TYR A 97 0.09 9.22 7.33
CA TYR A 97 -0.08 8.51 6.07
C TYR A 97 -1.56 8.29 5.77
N SER A 98 -1.91 8.40 4.48
CA SER A 98 -3.03 7.62 3.96
C SER A 98 -2.62 6.15 3.83
N ILE A 99 -3.48 5.25 4.26
CA ILE A 99 -3.19 3.83 4.43
C ILE A 99 -3.98 3.04 3.40
N CYS A 100 -3.33 2.08 2.76
CA CYS A 100 -3.96 1.10 1.89
C CYS A 100 -3.39 -0.28 2.21
N ILE A 101 -4.25 -1.24 2.52
CA ILE A 101 -3.87 -2.62 2.79
C ILE A 101 -4.57 -3.51 1.76
N ILE A 102 -3.80 -4.37 1.11
CA ILE A 102 -4.24 -5.27 0.05
C ILE A 102 -3.96 -6.70 0.51
N TYR A 103 -4.97 -7.55 0.49
CA TYR A 103 -4.88 -8.98 0.72
C TYR A 103 -5.10 -9.70 -0.60
N ASP A 104 -4.06 -10.36 -1.09
CA ASP A 104 -4.09 -11.17 -2.30
C ASP A 104 -4.11 -12.65 -1.92
N HIS A 105 -5.18 -13.34 -2.31
CA HIS A 105 -5.35 -14.78 -2.06
C HIS A 105 -4.88 -15.64 -3.23
N SER A 106 -4.20 -15.05 -4.23
CA SER A 106 -3.66 -15.82 -5.35
C SER A 106 -2.62 -16.84 -4.88
N PRO A 107 -2.84 -18.14 -5.15
CA PRO A 107 -1.84 -19.17 -4.88
C PRO A 107 -0.67 -19.11 -5.87
N GLU A 108 -0.78 -18.34 -6.95
CA GLU A 108 0.20 -18.27 -8.02
C GLU A 108 1.06 -17.01 -7.91
N PRO A 109 2.37 -17.14 -7.65
CA PRO A 109 3.26 -15.98 -7.50
C PRO A 109 3.36 -15.12 -8.75
N LEU A 110 3.21 -15.71 -9.95
CA LEU A 110 3.20 -14.97 -11.20
C LEU A 110 2.04 -13.96 -11.24
N GLU A 111 0.81 -14.37 -10.90
CA GLU A 111 -0.34 -13.46 -10.86
C GLU A 111 -0.14 -12.34 -9.83
N THR A 112 0.41 -12.68 -8.66
CA THR A 112 0.75 -11.69 -7.64
C THR A 112 1.80 -10.71 -8.16
N MET A 113 2.79 -11.14 -8.95
CA MET A 113 3.81 -10.25 -9.49
C MET A 113 3.21 -9.13 -10.35
N TYR A 114 2.20 -9.43 -11.16
CA TYR A 114 1.48 -8.40 -11.94
C TYR A 114 0.82 -7.37 -11.03
N ASN A 115 0.06 -7.81 -10.02
CA ASN A 115 -0.56 -6.90 -9.05
C ASN A 115 0.48 -6.06 -8.28
N ARG A 116 1.63 -6.65 -7.94
CA ARG A 116 2.73 -5.92 -7.27
C ARG A 116 3.31 -4.82 -8.14
N VAL A 117 3.42 -5.03 -9.46
CA VAL A 117 3.87 -3.99 -10.40
C VAL A 117 2.84 -2.86 -10.49
N ARG A 118 1.54 -3.19 -10.58
CA ARG A 118 0.47 -2.19 -10.58
C ARG A 118 0.47 -1.33 -9.32
N VAL A 119 0.57 -1.95 -8.15
CA VAL A 119 0.53 -1.24 -6.86
C VAL A 119 1.78 -0.39 -6.64
N GLN A 120 2.92 -0.74 -7.26
CA GLN A 120 4.13 0.09 -7.19
C GLN A 120 3.92 1.49 -7.77
N THR A 121 3.07 1.64 -8.79
CA THR A 121 2.82 2.95 -9.43
C THR A 121 1.94 3.85 -8.55
N TRP A 122 1.17 3.28 -7.62
CA TRP A 122 0.25 4.05 -6.78
C TRP A 122 0.96 5.02 -5.83
N GLN A 123 2.17 4.68 -5.37
CA GLN A 123 2.90 5.53 -4.42
C GLN A 123 3.18 6.92 -4.99
N ASP A 124 3.68 6.95 -6.22
CA ASP A 124 4.06 8.19 -6.91
C ASP A 124 2.82 8.87 -7.48
N LEU A 125 1.85 8.10 -7.97
CA LEU A 125 0.60 8.63 -8.51
C LEU A 125 -0.21 9.38 -7.44
N MET A 126 -0.48 8.74 -6.30
CA MET A 126 -1.28 9.34 -5.22
C MET A 126 -0.58 10.54 -4.60
N ALA A 127 0.74 10.44 -4.37
CA ALA A 127 1.54 11.58 -3.90
C ALA A 127 1.55 12.72 -4.91
N GLY A 128 1.59 12.42 -6.22
CA GLY A 128 1.50 13.39 -7.30
C GLY A 128 0.17 14.13 -7.33
N ILE A 129 -0.94 13.40 -7.23
CA ILE A 129 -2.30 13.99 -7.13
C ILE A 129 -2.37 14.90 -5.90
N ASN A 130 -1.98 14.40 -4.72
CA ASN A 130 -2.03 15.19 -3.48
C ASN A 130 -1.16 16.45 -3.56
N LEU A 131 0.05 16.35 -4.11
CA LEU A 131 0.95 17.50 -4.26
C LEU A 131 0.35 18.57 -5.17
N GLU A 132 -0.28 18.18 -6.28
CA GLU A 132 -0.92 19.09 -7.21
C GLU A 132 -2.12 19.78 -6.56
N LEU A 133 -2.94 19.03 -5.82
CA LEU A 133 -4.11 19.56 -5.11
C LEU A 133 -3.72 20.54 -3.99
N LEU A 134 -2.68 20.23 -3.22
CA LEU A 134 -2.14 21.10 -2.18
C LEU A 134 -1.56 22.40 -2.74
N LYS A 135 -0.90 22.35 -3.91
CA LYS A 135 -0.27 23.53 -4.51
C LYS A 135 -1.25 24.42 -5.25
N ASN A 136 -2.17 23.84 -6.01
CA ASN A 136 -2.91 24.56 -7.04
C ASN A 136 -4.44 24.61 -6.81
N TYR A 137 -4.98 23.75 -5.94
CA TYR A 137 -6.44 23.64 -5.73
C TYR A 137 -6.93 24.08 -4.36
N GLY A 138 -6.03 24.58 -3.49
CA GLY A 138 -6.41 25.15 -2.19
C GLY A 138 -6.67 24.13 -1.08
N TYR A 139 -6.31 22.86 -1.30
CA TYR A 139 -6.33 21.85 -0.24
C TYR A 139 -5.34 22.21 0.88
N LYS A 140 -5.68 21.79 2.11
CA LYS A 140 -4.80 21.90 3.27
C LYS A 140 -4.11 20.57 3.51
N GLU A 141 -2.81 20.63 3.81
CA GLU A 141 -2.07 19.45 4.25
C GLU A 141 -2.62 19.00 5.60
N TRP A 142 -2.69 17.68 5.79
CA TRP A 142 -3.08 17.10 7.06
C TRP A 142 -2.10 17.51 8.15
N VAL A 143 -2.67 17.96 9.27
CA VAL A 143 -1.92 18.28 10.49
C VAL A 143 -2.59 17.51 11.62
N HIS A 144 -1.77 16.96 12.52
CA HIS A 144 -2.27 16.31 13.71
C HIS A 144 -3.12 17.30 14.54
N LYS A 145 -4.34 16.89 14.91
CA LYS A 145 -5.23 17.61 15.81
C LYS A 145 -5.47 16.76 17.05
N GLU A 146 -5.08 17.25 18.22
CA GLU A 146 -5.22 16.55 19.50
C GLU A 146 -6.69 16.36 19.94
N SER A 147 -7.64 17.09 19.33
CA SER A 147 -8.99 17.30 19.86
C SER A 147 -10.10 16.42 19.28
N GLU A 148 -9.79 15.45 18.42
CA GLU A 148 -10.82 14.58 17.80
C GLU A 148 -10.99 13.27 18.57
N ASP A 149 -12.22 12.96 18.97
CA ASP A 149 -12.59 11.64 19.48
C ASP A 149 -12.45 10.62 18.35
N ARG A 150 -11.34 9.87 18.42
CA ARG A 150 -10.97 8.82 17.48
C ARG A 150 -10.90 7.47 18.19
N ASP A 151 -11.73 7.26 19.21
CA ASP A 151 -11.69 6.02 20.00
C ASP A 151 -12.57 4.91 19.38
N ASN A 152 -13.53 5.28 18.52
CA ASN A 152 -14.42 4.34 17.83
C ASN A 152 -14.14 4.26 16.33
N TYR A 153 -14.31 3.06 15.75
CA TYR A 153 -14.28 2.87 14.29
C TYR A 153 -15.28 3.83 13.61
N PRO A 154 -14.89 4.55 12.53
CA PRO A 154 -13.69 4.38 11.72
C PRO A 154 -12.49 5.27 12.13
N TRP A 155 -12.39 5.65 13.41
CA TRP A 155 -11.28 6.40 14.01
C TRP A 155 -10.98 7.75 13.34
N GLY A 156 -12.04 8.42 12.89
CA GLY A 156 -11.93 9.69 12.17
C GLY A 156 -11.36 9.57 10.76
N ARG A 157 -11.32 8.36 10.19
CA ARG A 157 -10.86 8.10 8.81
C ARG A 157 -12.02 7.74 7.89
N SER A 158 -11.91 8.13 6.62
CA SER A 158 -12.84 7.76 5.56
C SER A 158 -12.48 6.38 5.00
N ILE A 159 -12.65 5.33 5.82
CA ILE A 159 -12.28 3.96 5.45
C ILE A 159 -13.25 3.40 4.40
N TYR A 160 -12.70 2.94 3.29
CA TYR A 160 -13.41 2.27 2.21
C TYR A 160 -12.82 0.87 1.96
N ARG A 161 -13.67 -0.06 1.54
CA ARG A 161 -13.29 -1.42 1.18
C ARG A 161 -13.73 -1.73 -0.25
N MET A 162 -12.87 -2.39 -1.00
CA MET A 162 -13.15 -2.96 -2.32
C MET A 162 -12.62 -4.39 -2.38
N SER A 163 -13.20 -5.19 -3.27
CA SER A 163 -12.70 -6.54 -3.52
C SER A 163 -13.00 -6.92 -4.96
N GLY A 164 -12.22 -7.86 -5.48
CA GLY A 164 -12.42 -8.39 -6.81
C GLY A 164 -11.70 -9.71 -6.99
N TYR A 165 -11.51 -10.07 -8.25
CA TYR A 165 -10.88 -11.32 -8.64
C TYR A 165 -9.67 -11.07 -9.53
N ASN A 166 -8.65 -11.90 -9.36
CA ASN A 166 -7.49 -12.01 -10.25
C ASN A 166 -7.86 -12.85 -11.48
N SER A 167 -6.99 -12.88 -12.49
CA SER A 167 -7.18 -13.70 -13.70
C SER A 167 -7.37 -15.19 -13.41
N ASN A 168 -6.70 -15.72 -12.38
CA ASN A 168 -6.85 -17.10 -11.92
C ASN A 168 -8.07 -17.32 -11.01
N SER A 169 -9.03 -16.38 -10.98
CA SER A 169 -10.23 -16.41 -10.14
C SER A 169 -9.99 -16.38 -8.62
N SER A 170 -8.74 -16.20 -8.18
CA SER A 170 -8.47 -15.96 -6.76
C SER A 170 -8.96 -14.56 -6.35
N ARG A 171 -9.35 -14.42 -5.10
CA ARG A 171 -9.88 -13.17 -4.56
C ARG A 171 -8.74 -12.22 -4.19
N TRP A 172 -9.00 -10.93 -4.33
CA TRP A 172 -8.26 -9.90 -3.63
C TRP A 172 -9.24 -9.01 -2.85
N GLU A 173 -8.79 -8.50 -1.72
CA GLU A 173 -9.50 -7.53 -0.89
C GLU A 173 -8.58 -6.34 -0.64
N LEU A 174 -9.16 -5.16 -0.55
CA LEU A 174 -8.42 -3.94 -0.22
C LEU A 174 -9.25 -3.09 0.74
N ILE A 175 -8.57 -2.54 1.74
CA ILE A 175 -9.08 -1.53 2.67
C ILE A 175 -8.17 -0.31 2.63
N THR A 176 -8.76 0.89 2.49
CA THR A 176 -7.99 2.11 2.31
C THR A 176 -8.73 3.33 2.86
N ASP A 177 -8.01 4.37 3.24
CA ASP A 177 -8.54 5.71 3.44
C ASP A 177 -8.03 6.72 2.39
N MET A 178 -7.35 6.22 1.34
CA MET A 178 -6.87 7.06 0.25
C MET A 178 -8.07 7.64 -0.50
N PRO A 179 -8.22 8.98 -0.54
CA PRO A 179 -9.45 9.60 -1.03
C PRO A 179 -9.70 9.35 -2.52
N TRP A 180 -8.65 9.20 -3.32
CA TRP A 180 -8.76 9.14 -4.77
C TRP A 180 -8.86 7.73 -5.33
N LEU A 181 -8.49 6.71 -4.55
CA LEU A 181 -8.43 5.34 -5.07
C LEU A 181 -9.83 4.82 -5.46
N ARG A 182 -10.86 5.16 -4.67
CA ARG A 182 -12.23 4.78 -4.98
C ARG A 182 -12.77 5.52 -6.21
N PRO A 183 -12.75 6.87 -6.29
CA PRO A 183 -13.19 7.59 -7.48
C PRO A 183 -12.46 7.14 -8.75
N LEU A 184 -11.15 6.92 -8.69
CA LEU A 184 -10.38 6.38 -9.81
C LEU A 184 -10.81 4.96 -10.22
N TYR A 185 -11.09 4.10 -9.25
CA TYR A 185 -11.56 2.74 -9.51
C TYR A 185 -12.98 2.70 -10.10
N GLU A 186 -13.88 3.54 -9.58
CA GLU A 186 -15.29 3.64 -9.96
C GLU A 186 -15.52 4.55 -11.18
N SER A 187 -14.50 5.32 -11.63
CA SER A 187 -14.61 6.26 -12.75
C SER A 187 -15.20 5.55 -13.99
N PRO A 188 -16.35 6.04 -14.49
CA PRO A 188 -17.06 5.42 -15.60
C PRO A 188 -16.41 5.68 -16.96
N ASP A 189 -15.29 6.42 -17.03
CA ASP A 189 -14.54 6.65 -18.26
C ASP A 189 -13.84 5.37 -18.75
N HIS A 190 -14.67 4.53 -19.36
CA HIS A 190 -14.37 3.61 -20.44
C HIS A 190 -14.18 4.36 -21.78
N ASN A 191 -13.84 5.65 -21.77
CA ASN A 191 -13.74 6.50 -22.97
C ASN A 191 -12.34 6.55 -23.58
N LEU A 192 -11.62 5.45 -23.48
CA LEU A 192 -10.77 5.07 -24.59
C LEU A 192 -11.49 3.92 -25.25
N GLY A 193 -11.79 4.05 -26.55
CA GLY A 193 -12.24 2.91 -27.35
C GLY A 193 -11.34 1.70 -27.07
N GLN A 194 -11.81 0.51 -27.39
CA GLN A 194 -11.07 -0.75 -27.22
C GLN A 194 -9.59 -0.70 -27.68
N ASP A 195 -9.22 0.31 -28.47
CA ASP A 195 -7.91 0.68 -28.98
C ASP A 195 -6.88 1.30 -28.00
N ASN A 196 -7.23 1.80 -26.79
CA ASN A 196 -6.21 2.27 -25.80
C ASN A 196 -6.24 1.55 -24.44
N LYS A 197 -6.74 0.31 -24.37
CA LYS A 197 -6.19 -0.57 -23.32
C LYS A 197 -4.71 -0.71 -23.63
N HIS A 198 -3.83 -0.46 -22.66
CA HIS A 198 -2.41 -0.80 -22.83
C HIS A 198 -2.36 -2.25 -23.34
N PRO A 199 -1.80 -2.55 -24.53
CA PRO A 199 -1.92 -3.86 -25.18
C PRO A 199 -1.48 -5.01 -24.27
N ASP A 200 -0.56 -4.69 -23.36
CA ASP A 200 0.05 -5.64 -22.45
C ASP A 200 -0.69 -5.85 -21.12
N ASP A 201 -1.69 -5.02 -20.76
CA ASP A 201 -2.45 -5.21 -19.52
C ASP A 201 -3.81 -5.91 -19.74
N THR A 202 -3.72 -7.19 -20.05
CA THR A 202 -4.86 -8.08 -20.34
C THR A 202 -5.39 -8.82 -19.12
N ARG A 203 -4.78 -8.62 -17.94
CA ARG A 203 -5.05 -9.43 -16.75
C ARG A 203 -6.09 -8.79 -15.83
N ALA A 204 -6.97 -9.59 -15.25
CA ALA A 204 -7.80 -9.15 -14.13
C ALA A 204 -6.97 -9.08 -12.84
N GLY A 205 -7.29 -8.15 -11.95
CA GLY A 205 -6.59 -7.99 -10.67
C GLY A 205 -6.87 -6.65 -10.01
N VAL A 206 -5.92 -6.17 -9.21
CA VAL A 206 -6.01 -4.86 -8.56
C VAL A 206 -5.97 -3.73 -9.58
N TYR A 207 -6.48 -2.56 -9.19
CA TYR A 207 -6.57 -1.38 -10.03
C TYR A 207 -5.22 -1.01 -10.70
N CYS A 208 -5.27 -0.77 -12.00
CA CYS A 208 -4.11 -0.37 -12.80
C CYS A 208 -4.39 0.99 -13.48
N PRO A 209 -3.73 2.08 -13.04
CA PRO A 209 -3.91 3.40 -13.64
C PRO A 209 -3.64 3.42 -15.15
N GLY A 210 -2.50 2.87 -15.58
CA GLY A 210 -2.11 2.87 -17.01
C GLY A 210 -3.10 2.09 -17.90
N ALA A 211 -3.62 0.96 -17.43
CA ALA A 211 -4.63 0.20 -18.19
C ALA A 211 -5.99 0.90 -18.27
N LYS A 212 -6.23 1.88 -17.38
CA LYS A 212 -7.40 2.74 -17.34
C LYS A 212 -7.20 4.05 -18.10
N GLY A 213 -6.04 4.24 -18.76
CA GLY A 213 -5.73 5.46 -19.51
C GLY A 213 -5.20 6.60 -18.65
N HIS A 214 -4.87 6.34 -17.38
CA HIS A 214 -4.32 7.35 -16.48
C HIS A 214 -2.80 7.38 -16.54
N ASP A 215 -2.30 7.86 -17.67
CA ASP A 215 -0.85 7.95 -17.91
C ASP A 215 -0.22 9.12 -17.12
N THR A 216 -1.03 10.10 -16.70
CA THR A 216 -0.56 11.26 -15.93
C THR A 216 -1.42 11.57 -14.70
N VAL A 217 -0.83 12.32 -13.77
CA VAL A 217 -1.55 12.90 -12.61
C VAL A 217 -2.72 13.77 -13.05
N LYS A 218 -2.60 14.48 -14.19
CA LYS A 218 -3.68 15.34 -14.70
C LYS A 218 -4.88 14.52 -15.15
N ASP A 219 -4.64 13.39 -15.81
CA ASP A 219 -5.70 12.49 -16.26
C ASP A 219 -6.47 11.96 -15.04
N CYS A 220 -5.76 11.53 -13.99
CA CYS A 220 -6.39 11.13 -12.73
C CYS A 220 -7.22 12.25 -12.08
N ILE A 221 -6.72 13.48 -12.09
CA ILE A 221 -7.43 14.64 -11.50
C ILE A 221 -8.72 14.93 -12.27
N ASN A 222 -8.69 14.85 -13.60
CA ASN A 222 -9.89 15.07 -14.42
C ASN A 222 -10.99 14.06 -14.10
N ASP A 223 -10.62 12.78 -14.01
CA ASP A 223 -11.55 11.69 -13.67
C ASP A 223 -12.10 11.80 -12.25
N CYS A 224 -11.29 12.34 -11.33
CA CYS A 224 -11.69 12.53 -9.93
C CYS A 224 -12.32 13.90 -9.65
N LEU A 225 -12.48 14.76 -10.66
CA LEU A 225 -12.81 16.17 -10.44
C LEU A 225 -14.07 16.37 -9.57
N PRO A 226 -15.18 15.61 -9.74
CA PRO A 226 -16.33 15.73 -8.85
C PRO A 226 -15.97 15.45 -7.38
N SER A 227 -15.26 14.35 -7.10
CA SER A 227 -14.83 14.00 -5.75
C SER A 227 -13.80 14.96 -5.17
N ILE A 228 -12.98 15.58 -6.01
CA ILE A 228 -12.02 16.62 -5.61
C ILE A 228 -12.76 17.90 -5.19
N VAL A 229 -13.82 18.29 -5.90
CA VAL A 229 -14.65 19.45 -5.52
C VAL A 229 -15.41 19.19 -4.22
N ASP A 230 -15.94 17.98 -4.05
CA ASP A 230 -16.61 17.58 -2.81
C ASP A 230 -15.63 17.61 -1.63
N GLY A 231 -14.43 17.07 -1.80
CA GLY A 231 -13.38 17.08 -0.78
C GLY A 231 -12.96 18.49 -0.35
N LEU A 232 -12.90 19.45 -1.29
CA LEU A 232 -12.64 20.86 -0.99
C LEU A 232 -13.77 21.48 -0.17
N THR A 233 -15.00 21.20 -0.56
CA THR A 233 -16.21 21.73 0.10
C THR A 233 -16.31 21.22 1.55
N MET A 234 -15.86 19.99 1.78
CA MET A 234 -15.81 19.37 3.12
C MET A 234 -14.54 19.71 3.91
N GLU A 235 -13.67 20.58 3.39
CA GLU A 235 -12.36 20.90 3.97
C GLU A 235 -11.52 19.65 4.32
N MET A 236 -11.59 18.61 3.48
CA MET A 236 -10.88 17.35 3.71
C MET A 236 -9.36 17.58 3.69
N PRO A 237 -8.64 17.27 4.78
CA PRO A 237 -7.18 17.38 4.79
C PRO A 237 -6.53 16.25 3.98
N LEU A 238 -5.37 16.53 3.35
CA LEU A 238 -4.63 15.53 2.57
C LEU A 238 -3.32 15.13 3.24
N HIS A 239 -3.07 13.82 3.35
CA HIS A 239 -1.73 13.31 3.62
C HIS A 239 -0.93 13.32 2.31
N LEU A 240 0.23 13.98 2.28
CA LEU A 240 1.07 13.99 1.07
C LEU A 240 1.59 12.58 0.72
N HIS A 241 1.79 11.74 1.73
CA HIS A 241 2.40 10.43 1.59
C HIS A 241 1.44 9.30 1.94
N SER A 242 1.74 8.12 1.40
CA SER A 242 0.91 6.93 1.52
C SER A 242 1.70 5.73 2.06
N LEU A 243 1.10 4.95 2.97
CA LEU A 243 1.58 3.65 3.41
C LEU A 243 0.73 2.56 2.73
N ILE A 244 1.35 1.83 1.81
CA ILE A 244 0.73 0.72 1.11
C ILE A 244 1.30 -0.59 1.64
N VAL A 245 0.44 -1.50 2.08
CA VAL A 245 0.81 -2.83 2.57
C VAL A 245 0.14 -3.86 1.67
N TYR A 246 0.93 -4.66 0.98
CA TYR A 246 0.47 -5.72 0.11
C TYR A 246 0.83 -7.06 0.72
N VAL A 247 -0.16 -7.88 1.04
CA VAL A 247 0.00 -9.18 1.68
C VAL A 247 -0.46 -10.27 0.74
N ASN A 248 0.46 -11.12 0.27
CA ASN A 248 0.12 -12.36 -0.42
C ASN A 248 -0.02 -13.50 0.59
N LEU A 249 -1.20 -14.09 0.65
CA LEU A 249 -1.57 -15.13 1.63
C LEU A 249 -1.32 -16.56 1.13
N CYS A 250 -0.61 -16.78 0.02
CA CYS A 250 -0.42 -18.12 -0.55
C CYS A 250 0.36 -19.09 0.34
N ASP A 251 1.25 -18.60 1.21
CA ASP A 251 2.15 -19.43 2.03
C ASP A 251 1.68 -19.57 3.49
N ILE A 252 0.48 -19.08 3.86
CA ILE A 252 0.01 -19.07 5.27
C ILE A 252 -0.12 -20.47 5.90
N SER A 253 -0.16 -21.51 5.08
CA SER A 253 -0.11 -22.92 5.51
C SER A 253 1.23 -23.32 6.13
N GLY A 254 2.28 -22.51 5.94
CA GLY A 254 3.65 -22.79 6.36
C GLY A 254 4.49 -23.55 5.34
N THR A 255 3.89 -23.96 4.22
CA THR A 255 4.60 -24.55 3.08
C THR A 255 4.86 -23.46 2.04
N PRO A 256 6.13 -23.20 1.67
CA PRO A 256 6.46 -22.20 0.67
C PRO A 256 5.99 -22.66 -0.71
N THR A 257 5.20 -21.84 -1.39
CA THR A 257 4.86 -22.05 -2.81
C THR A 257 6.07 -21.70 -3.67
N TYR A 258 6.36 -22.52 -4.68
CA TYR A 258 7.46 -22.26 -5.61
C TYR A 258 7.25 -20.92 -6.33
N ASP A 259 8.27 -20.06 -6.28
CA ASP A 259 8.25 -18.74 -6.89
C ASP A 259 9.56 -18.52 -7.63
N PRO A 260 9.54 -18.49 -8.98
CA PRO A 260 10.75 -18.30 -9.78
C PRO A 260 11.26 -16.86 -9.77
N TYR A 261 10.55 -15.92 -9.14
CA TYR A 261 10.87 -14.49 -9.10
C TYR A 261 11.30 -13.99 -7.70
N ALA A 262 11.40 -14.89 -6.72
CA ALA A 262 11.73 -14.56 -5.33
C ALA A 262 13.23 -14.37 -5.07
#